data_AF-A0A957YGG2-F1
#
_entry.id   AF-A0A957YGG2-F1
#
_cell.length_a   1.000
_cell.length_b   1.000
_cell.length_c   1.000
_cell.angle_alpha   90.00
_cell.angle_beta   90.00
_cell.angle_gamma   90.00
#
_symmetry.space_group_name_H-M   'P 1'
#
loop_
_entity.id
_entity.type
_entity.pdbx_description
1 polymer ?
#
loop_
_entity_poly.entity_id
_entity_poly.type
_entity_poly.pdbx_seq_one_letter_code
_entity_poly.pdbx_strand_id
1 'polypeptide(L)' 'MSNSTQSLTCFNCGNSEETVPMVRIRFAGYETWICSQCMPVIIHQTEELMDKLNAAREQAQTTQSEM' A
#
# COMPACT_ATOMS: atom_id res chain seq x y z
N MET A 1 -0.48 27.59 -5.87
CA MET A 1 -1.25 26.34 -6.01
C MET A 1 -0.62 25.33 -5.06
N SER A 2 -1.18 25.15 -3.87
CA SER A 2 -0.64 24.21 -2.88
C SER A 2 -1.39 22.89 -3.05
N ASN A 3 -0.88 22.02 -3.90
CA ASN A 3 -1.41 20.68 -4.05
C ASN A 3 -0.75 19.81 -2.96
N SER A 4 -1.45 19.60 -1.85
CA SER A 4 -1.02 18.67 -0.80
C SER A 4 -1.19 17.24 -1.33
N THR A 5 -0.24 16.80 -2.16
CA THR A 5 -0.23 15.45 -2.70
C THR A 5 0.09 14.49 -1.55
N GLN A 6 -0.88 13.71 -1.11
CA GLN A 6 -0.63 12.62 -0.15
C GLN A 6 0.34 11.64 -0.82
N SER A 7 1.57 11.57 -0.28
CA SER A 7 2.62 10.71 -0.79
C SER A 7 2.25 9.24 -0.57
N LEU A 8 2.16 8.48 -1.65
CA LEU A 8 1.88 7.05 -1.60
C LEU A 8 3.10 6.28 -1.07
N THR A 9 2.87 5.36 -0.12
CA THR A 9 3.93 4.55 0.49
C THR A 9 3.67 3.06 0.33
N CYS A 10 4.75 2.29 0.17
CA CYS A 10 4.70 0.85 0.07
C CYS A 10 4.35 0.23 1.43
N PHE A 11 3.26 -0.54 1.51
CA PHE A 11 2.85 -1.16 2.78
C PHE A 11 3.89 -2.16 3.33
N ASN A 12 4.76 -2.71 2.48
CA ASN A 12 5.75 -3.70 2.89
C ASN A 12 7.05 -3.08 3.44
N CYS A 13 7.59 -2.07 2.75
CA CYS A 13 8.91 -1.51 3.03
C CYS A 13 8.93 -0.01 3.39
N GLY A 14 7.80 0.70 3.23
CA GLY A 14 7.69 2.12 3.56
C GLY A 14 8.27 3.10 2.54
N ASN A 15 8.91 2.64 1.45
CA ASN A 15 9.36 3.54 0.39
C ASN A 15 8.20 4.36 -0.18
N SER A 16 8.49 5.59 -0.60
CA SER A 16 7.52 6.49 -1.24
C SER A 16 7.56 6.39 -2.75
N GLU A 17 6.47 6.81 -3.40
CA GLU A 17 6.36 6.93 -4.85
C GLU A 17 7.41 7.86 -5.48
N GLU A 18 8.03 8.74 -4.69
CA GLU A 18 9.11 9.62 -5.13
C GLU A 18 10.42 8.86 -5.40
N THR A 19 10.58 7.67 -4.81
CA THR A 19 11.82 6.89 -4.85
C THR A 19 11.71 5.62 -5.68
N VAL A 20 10.52 5.00 -5.74
CA VAL A 20 10.29 3.74 -6.45
C VAL A 20 8.87 3.73 -7.04
N PRO A 21 8.66 3.21 -8.27
CA PRO A 21 7.33 3.08 -8.84
C PRO A 21 6.39 2.27 -7.95
N MET A 22 5.17 2.79 -7.78
CA MET A 22 4.11 2.15 -7.00
C MET A 22 3.11 1.43 -7.89
N VAL A 23 2.64 0.29 -7.40
CA VAL A 23 1.59 -0.52 -8.02
C VAL A 23 0.41 -0.54 -7.05
N ARG A 24 -0.77 -0.15 -7.55
CA ARG A 24 -2.01 -0.28 -6.79
C ARG A 24 -2.42 -1.74 -6.78
N ILE A 25 -2.74 -2.25 -5.59
CA ILE A 25 -3.29 -3.60 -5.43
C ILE A 25 -4.63 -3.52 -4.71
N ARG A 26 -5.50 -4.48 -5.02
CA ARG A 26 -6.79 -4.63 -4.36
C ARG A 26 -6.85 -5.99 -3.66
N PHE A 27 -7.10 -5.98 -2.36
CA PHE A 27 -7.20 -7.18 -1.54
C PHE A 27 -8.38 -7.08 -0.57
N ALA A 28 -9.20 -8.14 -0.50
CA ALA A 28 -10.41 -8.20 0.32
C ALA A 28 -11.35 -6.98 0.15
N GLY A 29 -11.40 -6.40 -1.05
CA GLY A 29 -12.22 -5.22 -1.35
C GLY A 29 -11.53 -3.87 -1.13
N TYR A 30 -10.37 -3.84 -0.47
CA TYR A 30 -9.62 -2.63 -0.13
C TYR A 30 -8.44 -2.40 -1.05
N GLU A 31 -8.10 -1.13 -1.26
CA GLU A 31 -6.97 -0.73 -2.07
C GLU A 31 -5.78 -0.32 -1.21
N THR A 32 -4.58 -0.73 -1.62
CA THR A 32 -3.32 -0.31 -1.00
C THR A 32 -2.21 -0.27 -2.07
N TRP A 33 -1.01 0.13 -1.66
CA TRP A 33 0.13 0.37 -2.56
C TRP A 33 1.34 -0.48 -2.19
N ILE A 34 1.93 -1.10 -3.20
CA ILE A 34 3.21 -1.82 -3.07
C ILE A 34 4.19 -1.28 -4.12
N CYS A 35 5.47 -1.17 -3.77
CA CYS A 35 6.47 -0.77 -4.75
C CYS A 35 6.84 -1.93 -5.68
N SER A 36 7.33 -1.61 -6.88
CA SER A 36 7.76 -2.60 -7.88
C SER A 36 8.84 -3.57 -7.38
N GLN A 37 9.67 -3.15 -6.42
CA GLN A 37 10.70 -3.98 -5.80
C GLN A 37 10.14 -5.01 -4.80
N CYS A 38 9.04 -4.69 -4.11
CA CYS A 38 8.39 -5.59 -3.16
C CYS A 38 7.31 -6.46 -3.82
N MET A 39 6.84 -6.09 -5.01
CA MET A 39 5.86 -6.87 -5.77
C MET A 39 6.23 -8.37 -5.93
N PRO A 40 7.50 -8.76 -6.17
CA PRO A 40 7.85 -10.18 -6.28
C PRO A 40 7.56 -10.99 -5.00
N VAL A 41 7.60 -10.35 -3.82
CA VAL A 41 7.34 -11.03 -2.54
C VAL A 41 5.88 -11.49 -2.46
N ILE A 42 4.93 -10.77 -3.08
CA ILE A 42 3.52 -11.19 -3.15
C ILE A 42 3.38 -12.57 -3.79
N ILE A 43 4.19 -12.87 -4.83
CA ILE A 43 4.07 -14.08 -5.64
C ILE A 43 4.83 -15.25 -5.01
N HIS A 44 5.95 -14.98 -4.33
CA HIS A 44 6.84 -16.02 -3.81
C HIS A 44 6.65 -16.32 -2.32
N GLN A 45 6.22 -15.34 -1.52
CA GLN A 45 6.19 -15.39 -0.05
C GLN A 45 4.94 -14.68 0.48
N THR A 46 3.77 -15.07 -0.03
CA THR A 46 2.50 -14.40 0.28
C THR A 46 2.20 -14.39 1.79
N GLU A 47 2.51 -15.47 2.51
CA GLU A 47 2.24 -15.61 3.95
C GLU A 47 2.95 -14.53 4.78
N GLU A 48 4.19 -14.16 4.42
CA GLU A 48 4.97 -13.12 5.11
C GLU A 48 4.36 -11.72 4.98
N LEU A 49 3.51 -11.52 3.98
CA LEU A 49 2.87 -10.25 3.68
C LEU A 49 1.45 -10.16 4.24
N MET A 50 0.84 -11.27 4.68
CA MET A 50 -0.57 -11.28 5.10
C MET A 50 -0.83 -10.38 6.29
N ASP A 51 0.05 -10.39 7.30
CA ASP A 51 -0.08 -9.52 8.47
C ASP A 51 0.03 -8.04 8.08
N LYS A 52 0.97 -7.70 7.20
CA LYS A 52 1.16 -6.33 6.70
C LYS A 52 0.01 -5.87 5.80
N LEU A 53 -0.56 -6.77 4.99
CA LEU A 53 -1.74 -6.49 4.16
C LEU A 53 -2.98 -6.24 5.02
N ASN A 54 -3.16 -7.00 6.10
CA ASN A 54 -4.24 -6.79 7.05
C ASN A 54 -4.09 -5.42 7.75
N ALA A 55 -2.88 -5.08 8.20
CA ALA A 55 -2.60 -3.77 8.79
C ALA A 55 -2.84 -2.62 7.78
N ALA A 56 -2.39 -2.77 6.53
CA ALA A 56 -2.61 -1.78 5.48
C ALA A 56 -4.10 -1.57 5.16
N ARG A 57 -4.90 -2.64 5.24
CA ARG A 57 -6.36 -2.58 5.11
C ARG A 57 -7.00 -1.80 6.25
N GLU A 58 -6.60 -2.03 7.49
CA GLU A 58 -7.15 -1.31 8.65
C GLU A 58 -6.87 0.20 8.55
N GLN A 59 -5.70 0.59 8.04
CA GLN A 59 -5.36 1.99 7.79
C GLN A 59 -6.21 2.62 6.68
N ALA A 60 -6.50 1.85 5.61
CA ALA A 60 -7.35 2.31 4.51
C ALA A 60 -8.83 2.50 4.92
N GLN A 61 -9.29 1.78 5.96
CA GLN A 61 -10.66 1.92 6.49
C GLN A 61 -10.87 3.23 7.26
N THR A 62 -9.84 3.74 7.94
CA THR A 62 -9.94 4.97 8.76
C THR A 62 -10.12 6.24 7.92
N THR A 63 -9.73 6.23 6.65
CA THR A 63 -9.83 7.40 5.77
C THR A 63 -11.20 7.55 5.09
N GLN A 64 -12.13 6.59 5.26
CA GLN A 64 -13.46 6.61 4.60
C GLN A 64 -14.65 6.97 5.52
N SER A 65 -14.42 7.39 6.77
CA SER A 65 -15.50 7.78 7.70
C SER A 65 -15.77 9.29 7.81
N GLU A 66 -15.22 10.12 6.93
CA GLU A 66 -15.50 11.58 6.87
C GLU A 66 -16.08 12.05 5.53
N MET A 67 -17.10 11.32 5.01
CA MET A 67 -17.97 11.81 3.94
C MET A 67 -19.44 11.60 4.29
#